data_AF-A0A166H2Q9-F1
#
_entry.id   AF-A0A166H2Q9-F1
#
_cell.length_a   1.000
_cell.length_b   1.000
_cell.length_c   1.000
_cell.angle_alpha   90.00
_cell.angle_beta   90.00
_cell.angle_gamma   90.00
#
_symmetry.space_group_name_H-M   'P 1'
#
loop_
_entity.id
_entity.type
_entity.pdbx_description
1 polymer ?
#
loop_
_entity_poly.entity_id
_entity_poly.type
_entity_poly.pdbx_seq_one_letter_code
_entity_poly.pdbx_strand_id
1 'polypeptide(L)'
;MSWLASVFTIGLLGLFAWPFAPMHQRTILAAGGGTLQDTMHLVLSGADTFLFFLAMIFGAGTSGRRFRMFSLATIAVVLACGAYTGMSGAKVSANDPTPWLGVTERIAVFGSMLWIAVASICLMSRPERR
;
A
#
# COMPACT_ATOMS: atom_id res chain seq x y z
N MET A 1 15.72 9.06 -10.01
CA MET A 1 14.62 10.05 -10.06
C MET A 1 13.23 9.43 -10.05
N SER A 2 13.04 8.11 -10.24
CA SER A 2 11.70 7.50 -10.41
C SER A 2 10.88 7.27 -9.13
N TRP A 3 11.50 7.00 -7.97
CA TRP A 3 10.74 6.62 -6.76
C TRP A 3 10.03 7.80 -6.06
N LEU A 4 10.60 9.01 -6.11
CA LEU A 4 9.97 10.22 -5.55
C LEU A 4 8.67 10.57 -6.28
N ALA A 5 8.64 10.36 -7.60
CA ALA A 5 7.44 10.55 -8.41
C ALA A 5 6.32 9.60 -7.92
N SER A 6 6.63 8.33 -7.66
CA SER A 6 5.66 7.38 -7.12
C SER A 6 5.12 7.83 -5.76
N VAL A 7 5.98 8.24 -4.83
CA VAL A 7 5.55 8.73 -3.50
C VAL A 7 4.71 10.00 -3.61
N PHE A 8 5.09 10.92 -4.49
CA PHE A 8 4.31 12.13 -4.75
C PHE A 8 2.93 11.82 -5.33
N THR A 9 2.85 10.91 -6.30
CA THR A 9 1.58 10.45 -6.88
C THR A 9 0.69 9.79 -5.82
N ILE A 10 1.24 8.94 -4.96
CA ILE A 10 0.50 8.35 -3.82
C ILE A 10 -0.07 9.47 -2.93
N GLY A 11 0.72 10.50 -2.63
CA GLY A 11 0.25 11.66 -1.85
C GLY A 11 -0.91 12.40 -2.52
N LEU A 12 -0.85 12.60 -3.84
CA LEU A 12 -1.95 13.22 -4.60
C LEU A 12 -3.22 12.36 -4.59
N LEU A 13 -3.10 11.04 -4.77
CA LEU A 13 -4.24 10.12 -4.68
C LEU A 13 -4.84 10.14 -3.28
N GLY A 14 -4.00 10.14 -2.24
CA GLY A 14 -4.40 10.27 -0.84
C GLY A 14 -5.21 11.54 -0.56
N LEU A 15 -4.78 12.67 -1.11
CA LEU A 15 -5.41 13.96 -0.87
C LEU A 15 -6.69 14.17 -1.70
N PHE A 16 -6.70 13.76 -2.96
CA PHE A 16 -7.74 14.16 -3.92
C PHE A 16 -8.68 13.02 -4.35
N ALA A 17 -8.26 11.75 -4.26
CA ALA A 17 -9.08 10.63 -4.72
C ALA A 17 -9.72 9.84 -3.56
N TRP A 18 -8.92 9.50 -2.55
CA TRP A 18 -9.37 8.70 -1.41
C TRP A 18 -10.58 9.24 -0.62
N PRO A 19 -10.77 10.57 -0.44
CA PRO A 19 -11.97 11.11 0.22
C PRO A 19 -13.29 10.74 -0.47
N PHE A 20 -13.24 10.37 -1.76
CA PHE A 20 -14.41 10.05 -2.57
C PHE A 20 -14.59 8.54 -2.82
N ALA A 21 -13.76 7.69 -2.21
CA ALA A 21 -13.81 6.24 -2.35
C ALA A 21 -14.01 5.49 -1.01
N PRO A 22 -15.01 5.85 -0.19
CA PRO A 22 -15.37 5.05 0.97
C PRO A 22 -15.97 3.70 0.51
N MET A 23 -15.57 2.61 1.16
CA MET A 23 -16.15 1.29 0.91
C MET A 23 -17.24 0.97 1.92
N HIS A 24 -18.34 0.38 1.46
CA HIS A 24 -19.39 -0.12 2.32
C HIS A 24 -18.91 -1.28 3.19
N GLN A 25 -19.56 -1.48 4.33
CA GLN A 25 -19.33 -2.65 5.16
C GLN A 25 -19.79 -3.92 4.42
N ARG A 26 -19.09 -5.04 4.68
CA ARG A 26 -19.35 -6.33 4.03
C ARG A 26 -20.79 -6.85 4.12
N THR A 27 -21.52 -6.50 5.16
CA THR A 27 -22.93 -6.86 5.32
C THR A 27 -23.81 -6.18 4.26
N ILE A 28 -23.49 -4.93 3.90
CA ILE A 28 -24.16 -4.19 2.83
C ILE A 28 -23.77 -4.75 1.46
N LEU A 29 -22.48 -5.05 1.26
CA LEU A 29 -21.99 -5.66 0.01
C LEU A 29 -22.68 -7.00 -0.27
N ALA A 30 -22.81 -7.87 0.73
CA ALA A 30 -23.48 -9.15 0.60
C ALA A 30 -24.98 -9.04 0.34
N ALA A 31 -25.62 -7.94 0.78
CA ALA A 31 -27.01 -7.63 0.45
C ALA A 31 -27.18 -7.02 -0.96
N GLY A 32 -26.12 -6.92 -1.75
CA GLY A 32 -26.15 -6.33 -3.10
C GLY A 32 -26.11 -4.80 -3.13
N GLY A 33 -25.81 -4.15 -1.99
CA GLY A 33 -25.80 -2.68 -1.86
C GLY A 33 -24.52 -1.98 -2.34
N GLY A 34 -23.67 -2.66 -3.12
CA GLY A 34 -22.43 -2.07 -3.62
C GLY A 34 -22.67 -0.90 -4.58
N THR A 35 -21.79 0.09 -4.55
CA THR A 35 -21.85 1.29 -5.39
C THR A 35 -20.56 1.50 -6.18
N LEU A 36 -20.52 2.56 -6.99
CA LEU A 36 -19.31 3.00 -7.68
C LEU A 36 -18.15 3.25 -6.71
N GLN A 37 -18.43 3.70 -5.48
CA GLN A 37 -17.41 4.02 -4.48
C GLN A 37 -16.64 2.77 -4.05
N ASP A 38 -17.30 1.61 -3.97
CA ASP A 38 -16.64 0.33 -3.68
C ASP A 38 -15.69 -0.08 -4.80
N THR A 39 -16.09 0.13 -6.05
CA THR A 39 -15.22 -0.12 -7.22
C THR A 39 -14.04 0.85 -7.22
N MET A 40 -14.27 2.14 -6.96
CA MET A 40 -13.21 3.15 -6.85
C MET A 40 -12.22 2.79 -5.74
N HIS A 41 -12.71 2.33 -4.58
CA HIS A 41 -11.88 1.91 -3.46
C HIS A 41 -10.92 0.78 -3.87
N LEU A 42 -11.44 -0.25 -4.57
CA LEU A 42 -10.62 -1.36 -5.04
C LEU A 42 -9.58 -0.93 -6.08
N VAL A 43 -9.98 -0.08 -7.03
CA VAL A 43 -9.06 0.43 -8.07
C VAL A 43 -7.96 1.30 -7.44
N LEU A 44 -8.31 2.21 -6.54
CA LEU A 44 -7.33 3.04 -5.84
C LEU A 44 -6.40 2.21 -4.96
N SER A 45 -6.93 1.22 -4.24
CA SER A 45 -6.11 0.28 -3.45
C SER A 45 -5.08 -0.45 -4.32
N GLY A 46 -5.49 -0.92 -5.50
CA GLY A 46 -4.59 -1.58 -6.46
C GLY A 46 -3.54 -0.61 -7.02
N ALA A 47 -3.95 0.59 -7.41
CA ALA A 47 -3.06 1.62 -7.95
C ALA A 47 -2.01 2.06 -6.93
N ASP A 48 -2.41 2.35 -5.69
CA ASP A 48 -1.50 2.72 -4.60
C ASP A 48 -0.53 1.59 -4.29
N THR A 49 -1.02 0.35 -4.17
CA THR A 49 -0.18 -0.82 -3.93
C THR A 49 0.90 -0.95 -5.01
N PHE A 50 0.52 -0.79 -6.28
CA PHE A 50 1.47 -0.83 -7.40
C PHE A 50 2.50 0.32 -7.32
N LEU A 51 2.05 1.55 -7.07
CA LEU A 51 2.95 2.71 -6.91
C LEU A 51 3.90 2.54 -5.73
N PHE A 52 3.45 1.95 -4.63
CA PHE A 52 4.28 1.63 -3.47
C PHE A 52 5.36 0.61 -3.84
N PHE A 53 5.04 -0.42 -4.62
CA PHE A 53 6.06 -1.34 -5.11
C PHE A 53 7.09 -0.65 -6.01
N LEU A 54 6.65 0.21 -6.94
CA LEU A 54 7.58 1.00 -7.75
C LEU A 54 8.48 1.90 -6.89
N ALA A 55 7.90 2.58 -5.90
CA ALA A 55 8.64 3.40 -4.95
C ALA A 55 9.69 2.58 -4.21
N MET A 56 9.32 1.41 -3.68
CA MET A 56 10.23 0.53 -2.94
C MET A 56 11.33 -0.06 -3.84
N ILE A 57 10.99 -0.55 -5.02
CA ILE A 57 11.95 -1.18 -5.95
C ILE A 57 12.98 -0.16 -6.42
N PHE A 58 12.54 1.01 -6.90
CA PHE A 58 13.45 2.05 -7.36
C PHE A 58 14.16 2.77 -6.20
N GLY A 59 13.51 2.83 -5.03
CA GLY A 59 14.06 3.43 -3.83
C GLY A 59 15.10 2.55 -3.12
N ALA A 60 15.06 1.23 -3.27
CA ALA A 60 15.92 0.31 -2.52
C ALA A 60 17.43 0.54 -2.72
N GLY A 61 17.84 1.10 -3.87
CA GLY A 61 19.23 1.43 -4.18
C GLY A 61 19.69 2.80 -3.68
N THR A 62 18.83 3.56 -3.01
CA THR A 62 19.14 4.93 -2.60
C THR A 62 20.19 4.95 -1.48
N SER A 63 20.14 4.02 -0.52
CA SER A 63 21.08 3.94 0.60
C SER A 63 21.89 2.63 0.58
N GLY A 64 22.78 2.45 1.55
CA GLY A 64 23.71 1.32 1.63
C GLY A 64 23.03 -0.04 1.74
N ARG A 65 23.84 -1.12 1.74
CA ARG A 65 23.39 -2.53 1.71
C ARG A 65 22.29 -2.87 2.72
N ARG A 66 22.35 -2.31 3.93
CA ARG A 66 21.34 -2.56 4.98
C ARG A 66 19.95 -2.07 4.58
N PHE A 67 19.84 -0.86 4.03
CA PHE A 67 18.57 -0.31 3.57
C PHE A 67 18.00 -1.08 2.37
N ARG A 68 18.88 -1.54 1.46
CA ARG A 68 18.46 -2.40 0.35
C ARG A 68 17.83 -3.71 0.84
N MET A 69 18.46 -4.38 1.82
CA MET A 69 17.91 -5.61 2.42
C MET A 69 16.58 -5.34 3.15
N PHE A 70 16.50 -4.24 3.91
CA PHE A 70 15.26 -3.80 4.55
C PHE A 70 14.13 -3.57 3.53
N SER A 71 14.44 -2.92 2.41
CA SER A 71 13.48 -2.66 1.33
C SER A 71 12.97 -3.95 0.71
N LEU A 72 13.86 -4.90 0.41
CA LEU A 72 13.49 -6.22 -0.14
C LEU A 72 12.62 -7.03 0.84
N ALA A 73 12.96 -7.02 2.12
CA ALA A 73 12.15 -7.67 3.15
C ALA A 73 10.76 -7.03 3.26
N THR A 74 10.69 -5.69 3.21
CA THR A 74 9.42 -4.97 3.24
C THR A 74 8.56 -5.29 2.02
N ILE A 75 9.15 -5.30 0.82
CA ILE A 75 8.47 -5.72 -0.42
C ILE A 75 7.88 -7.13 -0.26
N ALA A 76 8.66 -8.09 0.24
CA ALA A 76 8.19 -9.47 0.41
C ALA A 76 6.99 -9.56 1.39
N VAL A 77 7.07 -8.85 2.52
CA VAL A 77 5.99 -8.82 3.52
C VAL A 77 4.73 -8.16 2.97
N VAL A 78 4.85 -6.98 2.35
CA VAL A 78 3.72 -6.25 1.78
C VAL A 78 3.10 -7.04 0.62
N LEU A 79 3.91 -7.72 -0.19
CA LEU A 79 3.41 -8.58 -1.27
C LEU A 79 2.62 -9.77 -0.74
N ALA A 80 3.13 -10.46 0.27
CA ALA A 80 2.42 -11.58 0.89
C ALA A 80 1.08 -11.13 1.51
N CYS A 81 1.10 -10.02 2.26
CA CYS A 81 -0.10 -9.49 2.89
C CYS A 81 -1.11 -8.96 1.87
N GLY A 82 -0.65 -8.20 0.87
CA GLY A 82 -1.48 -7.66 -0.20
C GLY A 82 -2.11 -8.77 -1.05
N ALA A 83 -1.35 -9.82 -1.38
CA ALA A 83 -1.89 -10.99 -2.06
C ALA A 83 -2.97 -11.68 -1.24
N TYR A 84 -2.74 -11.87 0.07
CA TYR A 84 -3.73 -12.45 0.98
C TYR A 84 -5.03 -11.62 1.02
N THR A 85 -4.91 -10.30 1.13
CA THR A 85 -6.05 -9.38 1.11
C THR A 85 -6.79 -9.45 -0.22
N GLY A 86 -6.08 -9.40 -1.35
CA GLY A 86 -6.68 -9.49 -2.69
C GLY A 86 -7.44 -10.80 -2.93
N MET A 87 -6.87 -11.94 -2.53
CA MET A 87 -7.54 -13.24 -2.63
C MET A 87 -8.76 -13.37 -1.71
N SER A 88 -8.84 -12.54 -0.66
CA SER A 88 -9.97 -12.55 0.28
C SER A 88 -11.15 -11.70 -0.19
N GLY A 89 -11.03 -10.93 -1.28
CA GLY A 89 -12.06 -10.00 -1.76
C GLY A 89 -13.43 -10.66 -2.00
N ALA A 90 -13.45 -11.84 -2.64
CA ALA A 90 -14.71 -12.57 -2.88
C ALA A 90 -15.40 -13.00 -1.58
N LYS A 91 -14.63 -13.37 -0.55
CA LYS A 91 -15.15 -13.70 0.77
C LYS A 91 -15.70 -12.47 1.49
N VAL A 92 -15.07 -11.31 1.31
CA VAL A 92 -15.58 -10.03 1.83
C VAL A 92 -16.95 -9.72 1.23
N SER A 93 -17.11 -9.84 -0.09
CA SER A 93 -18.39 -9.58 -0.76
C SER A 93 -19.48 -10.58 -0.37
N ALA A 94 -19.13 -11.82 -0.04
CA ALA A 94 -20.07 -12.84 0.41
C ALA A 94 -20.39 -12.74 1.93
N ASN A 95 -19.78 -11.79 2.65
CA ASN A 95 -19.82 -11.72 4.12
C ASN A 95 -19.32 -13.02 4.82
N ASP A 96 -18.43 -13.76 4.16
CA ASP A 96 -17.82 -14.97 4.70
C ASP A 96 -16.73 -14.66 5.73
N PRO A 97 -16.40 -15.61 6.63
CA PRO A 97 -15.25 -15.48 7.52
C PRO A 97 -13.95 -15.22 6.76
N THR A 98 -13.25 -14.15 7.14
CA THR A 98 -11.91 -13.81 6.64
C THR A 98 -10.95 -13.62 7.82
N PRO A 99 -10.49 -14.72 8.44
CA PRO A 99 -9.54 -14.65 9.54
C PRO A 99 -8.32 -13.82 9.14
N TRP A 100 -7.75 -13.03 10.05
CA TRP A 100 -6.53 -12.25 9.82
C TRP A 100 -6.57 -11.15 8.76
N LEU A 101 -7.60 -11.06 7.92
CA LEU A 101 -7.68 -10.08 6.84
C LEU A 101 -7.43 -8.65 7.34
N GLY A 102 -8.06 -8.32 8.47
CA GLY A 102 -7.85 -7.01 9.06
C GLY A 102 -6.37 -6.77 9.42
N VAL A 103 -5.70 -7.76 10.01
CA VAL A 103 -4.30 -7.65 10.40
C VAL A 103 -3.39 -7.52 9.18
N THR A 104 -3.60 -8.32 8.14
CA THR A 104 -2.77 -8.29 6.92
C THR A 104 -2.89 -6.96 6.19
N GLU A 105 -4.08 -6.37 6.13
CA GLU A 105 -4.27 -5.01 5.60
C GLU A 105 -3.43 -3.98 6.35
N ARG A 106 -3.44 -3.99 7.70
CA ARG A 106 -2.67 -3.03 8.50
C ARG A 106 -1.17 -3.25 8.35
N ILE A 107 -0.70 -4.50 8.24
CA ILE A 107 0.71 -4.78 7.97
C ILE A 107 1.13 -4.21 6.60
N ALA A 108 0.31 -4.38 5.56
CA ALA A 108 0.62 -3.84 4.24
C ALA A 108 0.66 -2.31 4.24
N VAL A 109 -0.33 -1.66 4.86
CA VAL A 109 -0.42 -0.19 4.94
C VAL A 109 0.71 0.39 5.79
N PHE A 110 0.83 -0.02 7.06
CA PHE A 110 1.83 0.54 7.97
C PHE A 110 3.25 0.12 7.60
N GLY A 111 3.45 -1.07 7.02
CA GLY A 111 4.74 -1.49 6.48
C GLY A 111 5.22 -0.57 5.36
N SER A 112 4.30 -0.18 4.46
CA SER A 112 4.60 0.76 3.37
C SER A 112 4.89 2.17 3.89
N MET A 113 4.14 2.65 4.91
CA MET A 113 4.41 3.94 5.56
C MET A 113 5.74 3.94 6.32
N LEU A 114 6.06 2.86 7.04
CA LEU A 114 7.34 2.67 7.71
C LEU A 114 8.50 2.72 6.72
N TRP A 115 8.33 2.11 5.54
CA TRP A 115 9.33 2.18 4.49
C TRP A 115 9.59 3.62 4.03
N ILE A 116 8.54 4.43 3.79
CA ILE A 116 8.69 5.84 3.44
C ILE A 116 9.46 6.60 4.54
N ALA A 117 9.10 6.38 5.81
CA ALA A 117 9.76 7.03 6.94
C ALA A 117 11.27 6.69 6.99
N VAL A 118 11.63 5.41 6.90
CA VAL A 118 13.02 4.96 6.91
C VAL A 118 13.79 5.46 5.68
N ALA A 119 13.16 5.44 4.49
CA ALA A 119 13.75 5.99 3.27
C ALA A 119 14.08 7.48 3.43
N SER A 120 13.17 8.24 4.03
CA SER A 120 13.33 9.68 4.31
C SER A 120 14.50 9.93 5.26
N ILE A 121 14.57 9.19 6.37
CA ILE A 121 15.68 9.27 7.33
C ILE A 121 17.02 8.94 6.65
N CYS A 122 17.06 7.88 5.82
CA CYS A 122 18.27 7.50 5.10
C CYS A 122 18.74 8.56 4.10
N LEU A 123 17.84 9.36 3.53
CA LEU A 123 18.17 10.46 2.64
C LEU A 123 18.72 11.65 3.40
N MET A 124 18.07 12.02 4.51
CA MET A 124 18.51 13.11 5.38
C MET A 124 19.85 12.83 6.05
N SER A 125 20.16 11.55 6.31
CA SER A 125 21.40 11.13 6.96
C SER A 125 22.59 11.03 6.01
N ARG A 126 22.44 11.40 4.72
CA ARG A 126 23.58 11.39 3.80
C ARG A 126 24.47 12.60 4.06
N PRO A 127 25.80 12.41 4.13
CA PRO A 127 26.71 13.54 4.13
C PRO A 127 26.48 14.38 2.87
N GLU A 128 26.39 15.70 3.01
CA GLU A 128 26.44 16.60 1.85
C GLU A 128 27.69 16.26 1.05
N ARG A 129 27.52 15.87 -0.22
CA ARG A 129 28.64 15.83 -1.16
C ARG A 129 29.07 17.29 -1.39
N ARG A 130 30.06 17.74 -0.62
CA ARG A 130 30.85 18.93 -0.97
C ARG A 130 31.77 18.63 -2.13
#